data_AF-A0A7Z0QA27-F1
#
_entry.id   AF-A0A7Z0QA27-F1
#
_cell.length_a   1.000
_cell.length_b   1.000
_cell.length_c   1.000
_cell.angle_alpha   90.00
_cell.angle_beta   90.00
_cell.angle_gamma   90.00
#
_symmetry.space_group_name_H-M   'P 1'
#
loop_
_entity.id
_entity.type
_entity.pdbx_description
1 polymer ?
#
loop_
_entity_poly.entity_id
_entity_poly.type
_entity_poly.pdbx_seq_one_letter_code
_entity_poly.pdbx_strand_id
1 'polypeptide(L)'
;MLHRPPPSRRRTRADQRERRRLAQREYRRRFDEGKWIEPVEIDDDVVELLAATGWLKQAEREDHKKIAKALSAMVADAAKR
;
A
#
# COMPACT_ATOMS: atom_id res chain seq x y z
N MET A 1 -14.09 4.00 50.73
CA MET A 1 -12.90 3.17 50.43
C MET A 1 -12.68 3.19 48.92
N LEU A 2 -11.49 3.53 48.44
CA LEU A 2 -11.21 3.58 46.99
C LEU A 2 -10.93 2.17 46.47
N HIS A 3 -11.88 1.59 45.72
CA HIS A 3 -11.62 0.36 44.97
C HIS A 3 -10.61 0.66 43.86
N ARG A 4 -9.34 0.34 44.11
CA ARG A 4 -8.31 0.35 43.07
C ARG A 4 -8.65 -0.76 42.07
N PRO A 5 -8.81 -0.46 40.77
CA PRO A 5 -9.09 -1.51 39.78
C PRO A 5 -7.97 -2.55 39.80
N PRO A 6 -8.27 -3.83 39.54
CA PRO A 6 -7.27 -4.89 39.59
C PRO A 6 -6.09 -4.53 38.69
N PRO A 7 -4.85 -4.76 39.12
CA PRO A 7 -3.68 -4.40 38.33
C PRO A 7 -3.79 -5.06 36.97
N SER A 8 -3.82 -4.25 35.91
CA SER A 8 -3.98 -4.73 34.54
C SER A 8 -3.00 -5.88 34.31
N ARG A 9 -3.53 -7.04 33.89
CA ARG A 9 -2.74 -8.28 33.69
C ARG A 9 -1.42 -7.88 33.04
N ARG A 10 -0.31 -7.98 33.79
CA ARG A 10 1.00 -7.49 33.33
C ARG A 10 1.26 -8.14 31.98
N ARG A 11 1.20 -7.35 30.89
CA ARG A 11 1.47 -7.82 29.53
C ARG A 11 2.81 -8.56 29.56
N THR A 12 2.75 -9.89 29.53
CA THR A 12 3.92 -10.68 29.86
C THR A 12 4.95 -10.53 28.75
N ARG A 13 6.21 -10.88 29.06
CA ARG A 13 7.23 -10.97 27.99
C ARG A 13 6.85 -12.02 26.93
N ALA A 14 5.97 -12.96 27.22
CA ALA A 14 5.41 -13.89 26.24
C ALA A 14 4.37 -13.20 25.34
N ASP A 15 3.37 -12.52 25.90
CA ASP A 15 2.33 -11.80 25.14
C ASP A 15 2.93 -10.82 24.13
N GLN A 16 4.00 -10.12 24.52
CA GLN A 16 4.71 -9.19 23.62
C GLN A 16 5.45 -9.93 22.49
N ARG A 17 6.05 -11.10 22.76
CA ARG A 17 6.72 -11.91 21.74
C ARG A 17 5.72 -12.50 20.75
N GLU A 18 4.57 -12.96 21.24
CA GLU A 18 3.49 -13.48 20.43
C GLU A 18 2.90 -12.40 19.51
N ARG A 19 2.58 -11.21 20.05
CA ARG A 19 2.13 -10.08 19.23
C ARG A 19 3.13 -9.69 18.13
N ARG A 20 4.44 -9.68 18.43
CA ARG A 20 5.49 -9.43 17.42
C ARG A 20 5.52 -10.52 16.34
N ARG A 21 5.38 -11.80 16.71
CA ARG A 21 5.31 -12.92 15.75
C ARG A 21 4.08 -12.84 14.85
N LEU A 22 2.91 -12.52 15.41
CA LEU A 22 1.68 -12.34 14.64
C LEU A 22 1.79 -11.15 13.68
N ALA A 23 2.30 -9.99 14.15
CA ALA A 23 2.54 -8.83 13.30
C ALA A 23 3.52 -9.12 12.15
N GLN A 24 4.59 -9.88 12.39
CA GLN A 24 5.54 -10.28 11.35
C GLN A 24 4.93 -11.29 10.34
N ARG A 25 4.05 -12.20 10.80
CA ARG A 25 3.29 -13.11 9.91
C ARG A 25 2.31 -12.33 9.04
N GLU A 26 1.55 -11.41 9.62
CA GLU A 26 0.64 -10.51 8.89
C GLU A 26 1.38 -9.65 7.87
N TYR A 27 2.52 -9.06 8.26
CA TYR A 27 3.36 -8.29 7.35
C TYR A 27 3.84 -9.11 6.16
N ARG A 28 4.39 -10.31 6.40
CA ARG A 28 4.85 -11.22 5.33
C ARG A 28 3.69 -11.64 4.44
N ARG A 29 2.57 -12.08 5.00
CA ARG A 29 1.38 -12.45 4.22
C ARG A 29 0.91 -11.30 3.32
N ARG A 30 0.83 -10.07 3.83
CA ARG A 30 0.44 -8.90 3.01
C ARG A 30 1.47 -8.56 1.93
N PHE A 31 2.76 -8.79 2.19
CA PHE A 31 3.83 -8.62 1.22
C PHE A 31 3.76 -9.68 0.12
N ASP A 32 3.63 -10.96 0.48
CA ASP A 32 3.53 -12.10 -0.42
C ASP A 32 2.24 -12.05 -1.26
N GLU A 33 1.13 -11.55 -0.70
CA GLU A 33 -0.14 -11.32 -1.41
C GLU A 33 -0.18 -10.00 -2.20
N GLY A 34 0.85 -9.16 -2.14
CA GLY A 34 0.91 -7.85 -2.82
C GLY A 34 -0.06 -6.78 -2.28
N LYS A 35 -0.77 -7.04 -1.18
CA LYS A 35 -1.84 -6.20 -0.60
C LYS A 35 -1.34 -5.02 0.24
N TRP A 36 -0.28 -4.35 -0.21
CA TRP A 36 0.24 -3.12 0.42
C TRP A 36 -0.05 -1.85 -0.37
N ILE A 37 -0.88 -1.95 -1.41
CA ILE A 37 -1.41 -0.82 -2.18
C ILE A 37 -2.91 -0.77 -1.92
N GLU A 38 -3.36 0.27 -1.23
CA GLU A 38 -4.77 0.65 -1.18
C GLU A 38 -5.20 0.99 -2.62
N PRO A 39 -6.36 0.50 -3.11
CA PRO A 39 -6.74 0.69 -4.51
C PRO A 39 -6.87 2.19 -4.82
N VAL A 40 -5.96 2.69 -5.65
CA VAL A 40 -5.99 4.04 -6.17
C VAL A 40 -6.89 4.04 -7.40
N GLU A 41 -8.00 4.74 -7.33
CA GLU A 41 -8.79 5.12 -8.51
C GLU A 41 -7.99 6.21 -9.27
N ILE A 42 -7.76 5.99 -10.56
CA ILE A 42 -7.10 6.92 -11.46
C ILE A 42 -8.17 7.43 -12.41
N ASP A 43 -8.30 8.76 -12.49
CA ASP A 43 -9.27 9.43 -13.35
C ASP A 43 -8.99 9.13 -14.84
N ASP A 44 -10.06 8.99 -15.64
CA ASP A 44 -9.97 8.77 -17.09
C ASP A 44 -9.18 9.90 -17.76
N ASP A 45 -9.29 11.15 -17.29
CA ASP A 45 -8.52 12.29 -17.79
C ASP A 45 -7.00 12.08 -17.65
N VAL A 46 -6.56 11.38 -16.60
CA VAL A 46 -5.14 11.03 -16.38
C VAL A 46 -4.70 9.91 -17.34
N VAL A 47 -5.59 8.95 -17.61
CA VAL A 47 -5.34 7.87 -18.57
C VAL A 47 -5.26 8.42 -20.00
N GLU A 48 -6.16 9.33 -20.36
CA GLU A 48 -6.13 10.09 -21.62
C GLU A 48 -4.85 10.91 -21.77
N LEU A 49 -4.45 11.65 -20.73
CA LEU A 49 -3.20 12.43 -20.72
C LEU A 49 -1.98 11.54 -20.97
N LEU A 50 -1.84 10.43 -20.22
CA LEU A 50 -0.72 9.48 -20.37
C LEU A 50 -0.67 8.87 -21.77
N ALA A 51 -1.83 8.65 -22.39
CA ALA A 51 -1.92 8.16 -23.75
C ALA A 51 -1.56 9.23 -24.80
N ALA A 52 -2.12 10.44 -24.69
CA ALA A 52 -1.87 11.56 -25.60
C ALA A 52 -0.39 12.00 -25.60
N THR A 53 0.28 11.84 -24.46
CA THR A 53 1.71 12.13 -24.29
C THR A 53 2.63 10.93 -24.55
N GLY A 54 2.07 9.77 -24.91
CA GLY A 54 2.83 8.58 -25.34
C GLY A 54 3.45 7.73 -24.22
N TRP A 55 3.18 8.01 -22.95
CA TRP A 55 3.61 7.17 -21.81
C TRP A 55 2.83 5.84 -21.74
N LEU A 56 1.63 5.79 -22.31
CA LEU A 56 0.74 4.62 -22.34
C LEU A 56 0.21 4.39 -23.77
N LYS A 57 0.03 3.13 -24.20
CA LYS A 57 -0.60 2.82 -25.49
C LYS A 57 -2.12 2.78 -25.38
N GLN A 58 -2.86 3.09 -26.46
CA GLN A 58 -4.32 2.97 -26.52
C GLN A 58 -4.84 1.60 -26.07
N ALA A 59 -4.17 0.52 -26.48
CA ALA A 59 -4.53 -0.85 -26.13
C ALA A 59 -4.18 -1.24 -24.67
N GLU A 60 -3.57 -0.35 -23.88
CA GLU A 60 -3.15 -0.59 -22.49
C GLU A 60 -3.97 0.24 -21.48
N ARG A 61 -4.98 1.00 -21.94
CA ARG A 61 -5.80 1.91 -21.12
C ARG A 61 -6.65 1.23 -20.04
N GLU A 62 -7.00 -0.04 -20.22
CA GLU A 62 -7.75 -0.83 -19.23
C GLU A 62 -6.84 -1.68 -18.32
N ASP A 63 -5.51 -1.72 -18.57
CA ASP A 63 -4.57 -2.44 -17.71
C ASP A 63 -4.02 -1.51 -16.62
N HIS A 64 -4.64 -1.58 -15.43
CA HIS A 64 -4.25 -0.78 -14.27
C HIS A 64 -2.75 -0.88 -13.91
N LYS A 65 -2.09 -2.00 -14.21
CA LYS A 65 -0.64 -2.16 -13.96
C LYS A 65 0.20 -1.36 -14.95
N LYS A 66 -0.29 -1.21 -16.20
CA LYS A 66 0.35 -0.37 -17.22
C LYS A 66 0.15 1.10 -16.91
N ILE A 67 -1.08 1.51 -16.56
CA ILE A 67 -1.41 2.88 -16.14
C ILE A 67 -0.52 3.30 -14.97
N ALA A 68 -0.47 2.52 -13.89
CA ALA A 68 0.35 2.81 -12.72
C ALA A 68 1.86 2.90 -13.04
N LYS A 69 2.37 2.05 -13.95
CA LYS A 69 3.76 2.09 -14.40
C LYS A 69 4.06 3.33 -15.25
N ALA A 70 3.15 3.71 -16.16
CA ALA A 70 3.26 4.90 -16.99
C ALA A 70 3.27 6.18 -16.13
N LEU A 71 2.33 6.27 -15.19
CA LEU A 71 2.25 7.37 -14.22
C LEU A 71 3.52 7.49 -13.38
N SER A 72 4.02 6.37 -12.84
CA SER A 72 5.27 6.33 -12.08
C SER A 72 6.49 6.79 -12.89
N ALA A 73 6.57 6.41 -14.18
CA ALA A 73 7.63 6.83 -15.08
C ALA A 73 7.57 8.33 -15.40
N MET A 74 6.38 8.87 -15.67
CA MET A 74 6.15 10.30 -15.92
C MET A 74 6.57 11.16 -14.71
N VAL A 75 6.15 10.78 -13.50
CA VAL A 75 6.53 11.47 -12.26
C VAL A 75 8.04 11.40 -12.03
N ALA A 76 8.67 10.26 -12.33
CA ALA A 76 10.12 10.09 -12.19
C ALA A 76 10.95 10.84 -13.26
N ASP A 77 10.37 11.21 -14.41
CA ASP A 77 11.02 12.12 -15.37
C ASP A 77 10.87 13.59 -14.93
N ALA A 78 9.67 13.97 -14.49
CA ALA A 78 9.41 15.31 -13.98
C ALA A 78 10.32 15.68 -12.79
N ALA A 79 10.58 14.73 -11.89
CA ALA A 79 11.45 14.92 -10.72
C ALA A 79 12.96 15.04 -11.04
N LYS A 80 13.38 14.93 -12.31
CA LYS A 80 14.78 15.13 -12.76
C LYS A 80 15.03 16.51 -13.39
N ARG A 81 14.01 17.37 -13.44
CA ARG A 81 14.06 18.71 -14.04
C ARG A 81 14.01 19.78 -12.95
#